data_AF-A0AA36JBA4-F1
#
_entry.id   AF-A0AA36JBA4-F1
#
_cell.length_a   1.000
_cell.length_b   1.000
_cell.length_c   1.000
_cell.angle_alpha   90.00
_cell.angle_beta   90.00
_cell.angle_gamma   90.00
#
_symmetry.space_group_name_H-M   'P 1'
#
loop_
_entity.id
_entity.type
_entity.pdbx_description
1 polymer ?
#
loop_
_entity_poly.entity_id
_entity_poly.type
_entity_poly.pdbx_seq_one_letter_code
_entity_poly.pdbx_strand_id
1 'polypeptide(L)'
;MAEYTLDGADVSWPSDKELAQLQEIRRICAAELAALPNSPRDVVGDIRICRFLRFNYGDVTKAAKGYSEFLKWRVTEKIDNLRKGLIDLSKEEFTEWLDSVRSPFAPALAPFFGETPDGHLIIFASPGYFKASEFAQKRPSCHTMDSDLQLVRASMEYIMKLVDDNCYKRHKVLYTVKLVDAIHLGRETLPIFVPEVRKFMQDNAGQIMAHYCDHDILILMVNAPFIVRLVIGFASTFMSKRQTNRIKVFSSAGSAECQKILKALGPPSMLPESLQGTRKAENIPLFWPLPQDDESRIKEWMARRTAGVTREGATKPPQAAERTEVEQEQIELPATPITNLEDTAEVPETLLKATELKAVEIEEPPPLPESSGWFTCCAAP
;
A
#
# COMPACT_ATOMS: atom_id res chain seq x y z
N MET A 1 -13.66 23.55 17.74
CA MET A 1 -12.41 22.92 17.29
C MET A 1 -12.36 23.09 15.78
N ALA A 2 -11.29 23.66 15.22
CA ALA A 2 -11.18 23.79 13.76
C ALA A 2 -11.04 22.39 13.16
N GLU A 3 -12.03 21.99 12.37
CA GLU A 3 -12.09 20.71 11.66
C GLU A 3 -10.92 20.66 10.66
N TYR A 4 -9.98 19.75 10.86
CA TYR A 4 -8.90 19.54 9.91
C TYR A 4 -9.40 18.62 8.81
N THR A 5 -9.56 19.15 7.60
CA THR A 5 -9.90 18.34 6.42
C THR A 5 -8.65 17.58 5.97
N LEU A 6 -8.72 16.24 5.94
CA LEU A 6 -7.56 15.35 5.76
C LEU A 6 -6.83 15.53 4.41
N ASP A 7 -7.51 16.03 3.38
CA ASP A 7 -6.97 16.77 2.24
C ASP A 7 -8.14 17.42 1.47
N GLY A 8 -7.86 17.98 0.28
CA GLY A 8 -8.87 18.53 -0.64
C GLY A 8 -9.44 17.52 -1.64
N ALA A 9 -9.35 16.21 -1.40
CA ALA A 9 -9.99 15.21 -2.24
C ALA A 9 -11.50 15.34 -2.13
N ASP A 10 -12.18 15.14 -3.25
CA ASP A 10 -13.62 15.11 -3.27
C ASP A 10 -14.13 13.79 -2.66
N VAL A 11 -14.73 13.89 -1.48
CA VAL A 11 -15.37 12.78 -0.75
C VAL A 11 -16.88 12.74 -0.99
N SER A 12 -17.44 13.68 -1.77
CA SER A 12 -18.85 13.68 -2.09
C SER A 12 -19.23 12.43 -2.88
N TRP A 13 -20.47 11.98 -2.69
CA TRP A 13 -21.04 10.94 -3.55
C TRP A 13 -21.06 11.41 -5.00
N PRO A 14 -20.91 10.51 -6.01
CA PRO A 14 -20.96 10.91 -7.41
C PRO A 14 -22.23 11.71 -7.73
N SER A 15 -22.05 12.90 -8.30
CA SER A 15 -23.16 13.74 -8.77
C SER A 15 -23.84 13.14 -10.00
N ASP A 16 -25.05 13.61 -10.35
CA ASP A 16 -25.76 13.18 -11.57
C ASP A 16 -24.91 13.37 -12.84
N LYS A 17 -24.12 14.45 -12.89
CA LYS A 17 -23.17 14.71 -13.97
C LYS A 17 -22.09 13.63 -14.03
N GLU A 18 -21.47 13.31 -12.88
CA GLU A 18 -20.45 12.26 -12.83
C GLU A 18 -21.07 10.92 -13.23
N LEU A 19 -22.26 10.57 -12.71
CA LEU A 19 -22.96 9.33 -13.05
C LEU A 19 -23.20 9.19 -14.56
N ALA A 20 -23.58 10.27 -15.26
CA ALA A 20 -23.70 10.27 -16.71
C ALA A 20 -22.34 10.01 -17.41
N GLN A 21 -21.26 10.61 -16.90
CA GLN A 21 -19.90 10.35 -17.39
C GLN A 21 -19.45 8.90 -17.14
N LEU A 22 -19.84 8.29 -16.01
CA LEU A 22 -19.54 6.88 -15.72
C LEU A 22 -20.24 5.95 -16.72
N GLN A 23 -21.47 6.26 -17.13
CA GLN A 23 -22.17 5.47 -18.16
C GLN A 23 -21.45 5.53 -19.51
N GLU A 24 -20.91 6.70 -19.87
CA GLU A 24 -20.11 6.82 -21.08
C GLU A 24 -18.80 6.02 -21.00
N ILE A 25 -18.12 6.04 -19.85
CA ILE A 25 -16.93 5.19 -19.63
C ILE A 25 -17.28 3.71 -19.77
N ARG A 26 -18.41 3.25 -19.23
CA ARG A 26 -18.89 1.86 -19.40
C ARG A 26 -19.13 1.53 -20.86
N ARG A 27 -19.75 2.44 -21.63
CA ARG A 27 -20.00 2.26 -23.06
C ARG A 27 -18.69 2.10 -23.84
N ILE A 28 -17.68 2.93 -23.53
CA ILE A 28 -16.34 2.84 -24.14
C ILE A 28 -15.65 1.53 -23.78
N CYS A 29 -15.77 1.07 -22.54
CA CYS A 29 -15.12 -0.15 -22.04
C CYS A 29 -16.01 -1.41 -22.12
N ALA A 30 -17.03 -1.40 -22.97
CA ALA A 30 -18.04 -2.47 -23.00
C ALA A 30 -17.45 -3.85 -23.32
N ALA A 31 -16.43 -3.91 -24.19
CA ALA A 31 -15.78 -5.15 -24.56
C ALA A 31 -14.99 -5.76 -23.39
N GLU A 32 -14.22 -4.94 -22.66
CA GLU A 32 -13.47 -5.38 -21.49
C GLU A 32 -14.38 -5.78 -20.32
N LEU A 33 -15.51 -5.08 -20.14
CA LEU A 33 -16.53 -5.45 -19.15
C LEU A 33 -17.19 -6.80 -19.49
N ALA A 34 -17.46 -7.06 -20.77
CA ALA A 34 -18.03 -8.34 -21.22
C ALA A 34 -17.08 -9.53 -20.97
N ALA A 35 -15.76 -9.29 -20.91
CA ALA A 35 -14.78 -10.31 -20.54
C ALA A 35 -14.78 -10.66 -19.03
N LEU A 36 -15.49 -9.87 -18.22
CA LEU A 36 -15.58 -9.99 -16.77
C LEU A 36 -17.05 -10.04 -16.29
N PRO A 37 -17.89 -10.98 -16.80
CA PRO A 37 -19.35 -10.93 -16.62
C PRO A 37 -19.82 -11.05 -15.17
N ASN A 38 -18.99 -11.64 -14.30
CA ASN A 38 -19.29 -11.83 -12.87
C ASN A 38 -18.42 -10.94 -11.98
N SER A 39 -17.87 -9.85 -12.52
CA SER A 39 -17.06 -8.94 -11.71
C SER A 39 -17.90 -8.25 -10.63
N PRO A 40 -17.37 -8.12 -9.40
CA PRO A 40 -18.10 -7.54 -8.28
C PRO A 40 -18.18 -6.01 -8.36
N ARG A 41 -19.06 -5.43 -7.53
CA ARG A 41 -19.34 -3.98 -7.50
C ARG A 41 -18.09 -3.14 -7.24
N ASP A 42 -17.17 -3.58 -6.39
CA ASP A 42 -15.93 -2.84 -6.09
C ASP A 42 -14.95 -2.80 -7.28
N VAL A 43 -15.23 -3.54 -8.35
CA VAL A 43 -14.45 -3.59 -9.60
C VAL A 43 -15.17 -2.89 -10.75
N VAL A 44 -16.48 -3.06 -10.90
CA VAL A 44 -17.25 -2.50 -12.05
C VAL A 44 -18.36 -1.51 -11.69
N GLY A 45 -18.56 -1.26 -10.40
CA GLY A 45 -19.54 -0.33 -9.86
C GLY A 45 -19.14 1.14 -10.01
N ASP A 46 -20.09 2.02 -9.72
CA ASP A 46 -19.95 3.46 -9.94
C ASP A 46 -18.76 4.05 -9.18
N ILE A 47 -18.55 3.64 -7.93
CA ILE A 47 -17.46 4.18 -7.10
C ILE A 47 -16.09 3.85 -7.68
N ARG A 48 -15.90 2.65 -8.24
CA ARG A 48 -14.64 2.29 -8.90
C ARG A 48 -14.37 3.19 -10.11
N ILE A 49 -15.34 3.31 -11.00
CA ILE A 49 -15.20 4.11 -12.24
C ILE A 49 -15.04 5.60 -11.89
N CYS A 50 -15.75 6.08 -10.86
CA CYS A 50 -15.64 7.44 -10.36
C CYS A 50 -14.22 7.78 -9.91
N ARG A 51 -13.48 6.85 -9.28
CA ARG A 51 -12.06 7.07 -8.95
C ARG A 51 -11.20 7.32 -10.18
N PHE A 52 -11.40 6.57 -11.27
CA PHE A 52 -10.68 6.82 -12.53
C PHE A 52 -11.06 8.19 -13.13
N LEU A 53 -12.35 8.56 -13.06
CA LEU A 53 -12.83 9.86 -13.53
C LEU A 53 -12.22 11.00 -12.72
N ARG A 54 -12.27 10.93 -11.39
CA ARG A 54 -11.71 11.93 -10.48
C ARG A 54 -10.20 11.99 -10.56
N PHE A 55 -9.50 10.87 -10.68
CA PHE A 55 -8.05 10.82 -10.92
C PHE A 55 -7.66 11.64 -12.16
N ASN A 56 -8.46 11.56 -13.22
CA ASN A 56 -8.27 12.28 -14.47
C ASN A 56 -9.03 13.62 -14.56
N TYR A 57 -9.36 14.22 -13.41
CA TYR A 57 -9.99 15.56 -13.34
C TYR A 57 -11.29 15.70 -14.15
N GLY A 58 -12.07 14.62 -14.28
CA GLY A 58 -13.33 14.62 -15.03
C GLY A 58 -13.19 14.36 -16.53
N ASP A 59 -11.97 14.08 -17.03
CA ASP A 59 -11.72 13.70 -18.43
C ASP A 59 -12.17 12.25 -18.68
N VAL A 60 -13.31 12.11 -19.36
CA VAL A 60 -13.95 10.82 -19.68
C VAL A 60 -13.04 9.93 -20.51
N THR A 61 -12.33 10.49 -21.48
CA THR A 61 -11.50 9.72 -22.42
C THR A 61 -10.28 9.13 -21.72
N LYS A 62 -9.58 9.94 -20.91
CA LYS A 62 -8.42 9.47 -20.12
C LYS A 62 -8.85 8.48 -19.04
N ALA A 63 -9.98 8.75 -18.38
CA ALA A 63 -10.55 7.84 -17.39
C ALA A 63 -10.93 6.48 -18.01
N ALA A 64 -11.59 6.49 -19.18
CA ALA A 64 -11.93 5.27 -19.91
C ALA A 64 -10.68 4.49 -20.34
N LYS A 65 -9.63 5.18 -20.80
CA LYS A 65 -8.34 4.52 -21.12
C LYS A 65 -7.75 3.82 -19.89
N GLY A 66 -7.58 4.54 -18.78
CA GLY A 66 -7.01 3.95 -17.56
C GLY A 66 -7.86 2.83 -16.98
N TYR A 67 -9.19 2.96 -17.05
CA TYR A 67 -10.12 1.91 -16.62
C TYR A 67 -10.08 0.68 -17.54
N SER A 68 -10.03 0.87 -18.86
CA SER A 68 -9.82 -0.23 -19.83
C SER A 68 -8.52 -0.99 -19.57
N GLU A 69 -7.42 -0.28 -19.33
CA GLU A 69 -6.12 -0.88 -18.98
C GLU A 69 -6.19 -1.68 -17.68
N PHE A 70 -6.88 -1.16 -16.67
CA PHE A 70 -7.16 -1.88 -15.43
C PHE A 70 -7.94 -3.19 -15.67
N LEU A 71 -9.04 -3.15 -16.43
CA LEU A 71 -9.84 -4.36 -16.72
C LEU A 71 -9.03 -5.41 -17.48
N LYS A 72 -8.24 -5.00 -18.48
CA LYS A 72 -7.32 -5.89 -19.22
C LYS A 72 -6.29 -6.52 -18.30
N TRP A 73 -5.67 -5.72 -17.44
CA TRP A 73 -4.70 -6.19 -16.46
C TRP A 73 -5.31 -7.24 -15.52
N ARG A 74 -6.55 -7.04 -15.05
CA ARG A 74 -7.23 -8.01 -14.19
C ARG A 74 -7.37 -9.38 -14.85
N VAL A 75 -7.74 -9.41 -16.13
CA VAL A 75 -7.87 -10.64 -16.92
C VAL A 75 -6.51 -11.30 -17.08
N THR A 76 -5.50 -10.54 -17.53
CA THR A 76 -4.15 -11.04 -17.80
C THR A 76 -3.47 -11.60 -16.55
N GLU A 77 -3.56 -10.87 -15.44
CA GLU A 77 -2.92 -11.24 -14.17
C GLU A 77 -3.80 -12.15 -13.29
N LYS A 78 -4.97 -12.57 -13.80
CA LYS A 78 -5.94 -13.41 -13.09
C LYS A 78 -6.29 -12.88 -11.69
N ILE A 79 -6.46 -11.57 -11.55
CA ILE A 79 -6.66 -10.92 -10.24
C ILE A 79 -7.89 -11.47 -9.51
N ASP A 80 -8.94 -11.83 -10.23
CA ASP A 80 -10.14 -12.41 -9.62
C ASP A 80 -9.92 -13.80 -9.00
N ASN A 81 -8.88 -14.53 -9.41
CA ASN A 81 -8.51 -15.77 -8.72
C ASN A 81 -7.95 -15.50 -7.32
N LEU A 82 -7.22 -14.39 -7.12
CA LEU A 82 -6.70 -14.00 -5.81
C LEU A 82 -7.82 -13.70 -4.82
N ARG A 83 -8.98 -13.25 -5.29
CA ARG A 83 -10.13 -12.88 -4.46
C ARG A 83 -10.86 -14.10 -3.88
N LYS A 84 -10.79 -15.25 -4.55
CA LYS A 84 -11.53 -16.47 -4.18
C LYS A 84 -11.15 -16.93 -2.78
N GLY A 85 -12.12 -16.94 -1.87
CA GLY A 85 -11.91 -17.36 -0.49
C GLY A 85 -11.21 -16.34 0.42
N LEU A 86 -10.84 -15.15 -0.10
CA LEU A 86 -10.27 -14.06 0.71
C LEU A 86 -11.23 -12.91 0.92
N ILE A 87 -11.99 -12.56 -0.13
CA ILE A 87 -12.74 -11.30 -0.19
C ILE A 87 -13.92 -11.23 0.79
N ASP A 88 -14.38 -12.40 1.24
CA ASP A 88 -15.51 -12.55 2.17
C ASP A 88 -15.07 -12.90 3.59
N LEU A 89 -13.75 -12.98 3.85
CA LEU A 89 -13.24 -13.16 5.21
C LEU A 89 -13.59 -11.95 6.07
N SER A 90 -13.74 -12.18 7.38
CA SER A 90 -13.70 -11.08 8.35
C SER A 90 -12.32 -10.41 8.38
N LYS A 91 -12.23 -9.22 8.97
CA LYS A 91 -10.94 -8.50 9.10
C LYS A 91 -9.94 -9.33 9.91
N GLU A 92 -10.43 -10.04 10.92
CA GLU A 92 -9.68 -10.91 11.81
C GLU A 92 -9.16 -12.14 11.03
N GLU A 93 -10.02 -12.87 10.34
CA GLU A 93 -9.61 -14.03 9.52
C GLU A 93 -8.64 -13.64 8.39
N PHE A 94 -8.87 -12.51 7.72
CA PHE A 94 -7.93 -12.02 6.70
C PHE A 94 -6.58 -11.67 7.32
N THR A 95 -6.56 -11.07 8.51
CA THR A 95 -5.33 -10.73 9.24
C THR A 95 -4.57 -12.00 9.61
N GLU A 96 -5.23 -13.02 10.14
CA GLU A 96 -4.63 -14.32 10.45
C GLU A 96 -4.08 -15.01 9.20
N TRP A 97 -4.84 -14.99 8.11
CA TRP A 97 -4.38 -15.50 6.83
C TRP A 97 -3.13 -14.77 6.35
N LEU A 98 -3.15 -13.43 6.34
CA LEU A 98 -2.04 -12.59 5.92
C LEU A 98 -0.79 -12.85 6.78
N ASP A 99 -0.96 -12.96 8.10
CA ASP A 99 0.10 -13.32 9.04
C ASP A 99 0.71 -14.68 8.69
N SER A 100 -0.15 -15.65 8.37
CA SER A 100 0.29 -16.98 8.03
C SER A 100 1.08 -16.99 6.73
N VAL A 101 0.71 -16.26 5.68
CA VAL A 101 1.35 -16.40 4.35
C VAL A 101 2.54 -15.46 4.12
N ARG A 102 2.61 -14.33 4.84
CA ARG A 102 3.66 -13.33 4.61
C ARG A 102 5.04 -13.80 5.06
N SER A 103 6.09 -13.28 4.42
CA SER A 103 7.46 -13.47 4.91
C SER A 103 7.61 -12.89 6.33
N PRO A 104 8.28 -13.60 7.26
CA PRO A 104 8.57 -13.05 8.58
C PRO A 104 9.51 -11.84 8.51
N PHE A 105 10.22 -11.65 7.39
CA PHE A 105 11.13 -10.53 7.16
C PHE A 105 10.49 -9.35 6.43
N ALA A 106 9.19 -9.44 6.09
CA ALA A 106 8.44 -8.34 5.46
C ALA A 106 8.31 -7.12 6.39
N PRO A 107 8.04 -5.91 5.86
CA PRO A 107 7.79 -4.74 6.71
C PRO A 107 6.60 -4.98 7.65
N ALA A 108 6.68 -4.42 8.85
CA ALA A 108 5.54 -4.42 9.76
C ALA A 108 4.41 -3.56 9.15
N LEU A 109 3.34 -4.23 8.74
CA LEU A 109 2.20 -3.64 8.03
C LEU A 109 0.90 -4.16 8.64
N ALA A 110 0.08 -3.24 9.15
CA ALA A 110 -1.27 -3.49 9.62
C ALA A 110 -2.27 -2.89 8.61
N PRO A 111 -2.84 -3.70 7.69
CA PRO A 111 -3.77 -3.21 6.67
C PRO A 111 -5.09 -2.68 7.25
N PHE A 112 -5.41 -3.05 8.50
CA PHE A 112 -6.60 -2.59 9.23
C PHE A 112 -6.19 -2.03 10.58
N PHE A 113 -5.62 -0.83 10.57
CA PHE A 113 -5.19 -0.19 11.80
C PHE A 113 -6.37 0.42 12.58
N GLY A 114 -7.30 1.02 11.84
CA GLY A 114 -8.49 1.69 12.36
C GLY A 114 -9.27 2.41 11.26
N GLU A 115 -10.22 3.25 11.66
CA GLU A 115 -10.97 4.13 10.77
C GLU A 115 -10.94 5.55 11.33
N THR A 116 -10.83 6.54 10.45
CA THR A 116 -11.04 7.95 10.81
C THR A 116 -12.50 8.20 11.20
N PRO A 117 -12.82 9.30 11.91
CA PRO A 117 -14.22 9.66 12.21
C PRO A 117 -15.13 9.66 10.96
N ASP A 118 -14.61 10.13 9.82
CA ASP A 118 -15.32 10.16 8.54
C ASP A 118 -15.46 8.79 7.86
N GLY A 119 -14.68 7.80 8.28
CA GLY A 119 -14.76 6.42 7.79
C GLY A 119 -13.67 6.04 6.79
N HIS A 120 -12.68 6.89 6.56
CA HIS A 120 -11.49 6.49 5.81
C HIS A 120 -10.74 5.38 6.55
N LEU A 121 -10.35 4.33 5.83
CA LEU A 121 -9.61 3.21 6.39
C LEU A 121 -8.15 3.62 6.65
N ILE A 122 -7.63 3.33 7.84
CA ILE A 122 -6.23 3.62 8.17
C ILE A 122 -5.41 2.34 8.00
N ILE A 123 -4.37 2.45 7.18
CA ILE A 123 -3.32 1.44 7.02
C ILE A 123 -2.09 1.94 7.79
N PHE A 124 -1.58 1.14 8.70
CA PHE A 124 -0.38 1.48 9.45
C PHE A 124 0.81 0.66 8.96
N ALA A 125 1.95 1.31 8.77
CA ALA A 125 3.19 0.66 8.39
C ALA A 125 4.35 1.21 9.21
N SER A 126 5.29 0.35 9.57
CA SER A 126 6.54 0.75 10.18
C SER A 126 7.72 0.11 9.44
N PRO A 127 8.20 0.75 8.35
CA PRO A 127 9.24 0.19 7.50
C PRO A 127 10.61 0.12 8.17
N GLY A 128 10.80 0.76 9.33
CA GLY A 128 12.05 0.64 10.10
C GLY A 128 12.33 -0.76 10.63
N TYR A 129 11.31 -1.63 10.66
CA TYR A 129 11.46 -3.05 11.01
C TYR A 129 11.62 -3.96 9.78
N PHE A 130 11.76 -3.41 8.58
CA PHE A 130 11.89 -4.22 7.37
C PHE A 130 13.31 -4.76 7.20
N LYS A 131 13.49 -6.08 7.40
CA LYS A 131 14.75 -6.80 7.13
C LYS A 131 14.87 -7.12 5.62
N ALA A 132 15.10 -6.10 4.80
CA ALA A 132 15.03 -6.19 3.34
C ALA A 132 15.99 -7.21 2.72
N SER A 133 17.22 -7.32 3.27
CA SER A 133 18.23 -8.27 2.80
C SER A 133 17.77 -9.71 3.04
N GLU A 134 17.30 -10.02 4.24
CA GLU A 134 16.74 -11.32 4.59
C GLU A 134 15.46 -11.62 3.82
N PHE A 135 14.59 -10.64 3.62
CA PHE A 135 13.39 -10.80 2.80
C PHE A 135 13.72 -11.23 1.37
N ALA A 136 14.82 -10.73 0.80
CA ALA A 136 15.29 -11.15 -0.51
C ALA A 136 15.98 -12.52 -0.49
N GLN A 137 16.81 -12.78 0.51
CA GLN A 137 17.73 -13.93 0.52
C GLN A 137 17.21 -15.17 1.24
N LYS A 138 16.51 -15.00 2.37
CA LYS A 138 16.00 -16.08 3.21
C LYS A 138 14.55 -16.36 2.83
N ARG A 139 14.35 -17.28 1.88
CA ARG A 139 13.02 -17.65 1.37
C ARG A 139 12.92 -19.16 1.13
N PRO A 140 11.79 -19.81 1.43
CA PRO A 140 11.57 -21.19 0.99
C PRO A 140 11.44 -21.20 -0.53
N SER A 141 11.87 -22.30 -1.16
CA SER A 141 11.84 -22.46 -2.63
C SER A 141 10.45 -22.27 -3.26
N CYS A 142 9.38 -22.50 -2.50
CA CYS A 142 8.01 -22.30 -2.96
C CYS A 142 7.53 -20.85 -2.90
N HIS A 143 8.27 -19.92 -2.27
CA HIS A 143 7.85 -18.53 -2.07
C HIS A 143 8.77 -17.55 -2.81
N THR A 144 8.31 -17.04 -3.95
CA THR A 144 9.10 -16.16 -4.84
C THR A 144 8.67 -14.69 -4.73
N MET A 145 9.47 -13.75 -5.25
CA MET A 145 9.05 -12.33 -5.27
C MET A 145 7.69 -12.13 -5.95
N ASP A 146 7.34 -12.95 -6.96
CA ASP A 146 5.99 -12.95 -7.55
C ASP A 146 4.92 -13.35 -6.52
N SER A 147 5.20 -14.29 -5.62
CA SER A 147 4.30 -14.64 -4.51
C SER A 147 4.04 -13.44 -3.60
N ASP A 148 5.07 -12.62 -3.29
CA ASP A 148 4.87 -11.38 -2.53
C ASP A 148 4.07 -10.33 -3.32
N LEU A 149 4.27 -10.25 -4.65
CA LEU A 149 3.44 -9.39 -5.50
C LEU A 149 1.97 -9.81 -5.43
N GLN A 150 1.68 -11.11 -5.52
CA GLN A 150 0.32 -11.62 -5.40
C GLN A 150 -0.26 -11.33 -4.01
N LEU A 151 0.56 -11.38 -2.96
CA LEU A 151 0.13 -11.02 -1.61
C LEU A 151 -0.24 -9.54 -1.49
N VAL A 152 0.56 -8.65 -2.09
CA VAL A 152 0.27 -7.21 -2.16
C VAL A 152 -1.04 -6.98 -2.91
N ARG A 153 -1.22 -7.63 -4.08
CA ARG A 153 -2.45 -7.52 -4.88
C ARG A 153 -3.67 -8.04 -4.12
N ALA A 154 -3.58 -9.22 -3.49
CA ALA A 154 -4.67 -9.77 -2.67
C ALA A 154 -5.06 -8.82 -1.53
N SER A 155 -4.07 -8.23 -0.85
CA SER A 155 -4.30 -7.23 0.20
C SER A 155 -4.99 -5.98 -0.34
N MET A 156 -4.55 -5.48 -1.49
CA MET A 156 -5.17 -4.32 -2.15
C MET A 156 -6.62 -4.62 -2.59
N GLU A 157 -6.89 -5.80 -3.16
CA GLU A 157 -8.26 -6.21 -3.52
C GLU A 157 -9.18 -6.23 -2.31
N TYR A 158 -8.72 -6.82 -1.20
CA TYR A 158 -9.49 -6.87 0.05
C TYR A 158 -9.75 -5.47 0.62
N ILE A 159 -8.71 -4.63 0.70
CA ILE A 159 -8.82 -3.23 1.15
C ILE A 159 -9.81 -2.45 0.28
N MET A 160 -9.72 -2.58 -1.05
CA MET A 160 -10.59 -1.83 -1.94
C MET A 160 -12.06 -2.25 -1.83
N LYS A 161 -12.33 -3.54 -1.59
CA LYS A 161 -13.69 -4.01 -1.32
C LYS A 161 -14.24 -3.41 -0.03
N LEU A 162 -13.44 -3.39 1.05
CA LEU A 162 -13.85 -2.74 2.30
C LEU A 162 -14.11 -1.24 2.14
N VAL A 163 -13.25 -0.55 1.40
CA VAL A 163 -13.43 0.87 1.10
C VAL A 163 -14.71 1.08 0.31
N ASP A 164 -14.98 0.27 -0.71
CA ASP A 164 -16.21 0.33 -1.50
C ASP A 164 -17.46 0.08 -0.64
N ASP A 165 -17.48 -0.98 0.17
CA ASP A 165 -18.58 -1.26 1.10
C ASP A 165 -18.86 -0.08 2.05
N ASN A 166 -17.80 0.52 2.60
CA ASN A 166 -17.93 1.69 3.45
C ASN A 166 -18.42 2.93 2.67
N CYS A 167 -18.06 3.08 1.38
CA CYS A 167 -18.56 4.18 0.55
C CYS A 167 -20.08 4.13 0.45
N TYR A 168 -20.62 2.96 0.10
CA TYR A 168 -22.08 2.77 -0.01
C TYR A 168 -22.77 2.91 1.34
N LYS A 169 -22.20 2.33 2.40
CA LYS A 169 -22.75 2.44 3.77
C LYS A 169 -22.88 3.88 4.24
N ARG A 170 -21.90 4.73 3.91
CA ARG A 170 -21.86 6.14 4.36
C ARG A 170 -22.36 7.15 3.32
N HIS A 171 -22.70 6.68 2.12
CA HIS A 171 -23.07 7.52 0.97
C HIS A 171 -22.03 8.63 0.69
N LYS A 172 -20.74 8.25 0.71
CA LYS A 172 -19.59 9.12 0.49
C LYS A 172 -18.49 8.35 -0.25
N VAL A 173 -17.64 9.02 -1.03
CA VAL A 173 -16.43 8.40 -1.58
C VAL A 173 -15.33 8.43 -0.53
N LEU A 174 -15.07 7.27 0.07
CA LEU A 174 -14.04 7.10 1.11
C LEU A 174 -12.71 6.68 0.50
N TYR A 175 -11.66 6.66 1.32
CA TYR A 175 -10.28 6.48 0.88
C TYR A 175 -9.51 5.78 1.99
N THR A 176 -8.25 5.48 1.72
CA THR A 176 -7.25 5.03 2.69
C THR A 176 -6.39 6.18 3.19
N VAL A 177 -5.99 6.11 4.45
CA VAL A 177 -4.90 6.89 5.02
C VAL A 177 -3.73 5.95 5.26
N LYS A 178 -2.56 6.23 4.69
CA LYS A 178 -1.33 5.49 5.01
C LYS A 178 -0.58 6.23 6.11
N LEU A 179 -0.64 5.68 7.32
CA LEU A 179 0.10 6.15 8.48
C LEU A 179 1.42 5.38 8.57
N VAL A 180 2.51 6.02 8.20
CA VAL A 180 3.84 5.42 8.15
C VAL A 180 4.67 5.93 9.32
N ASP A 181 4.97 5.06 10.29
CA ASP A 181 5.93 5.37 11.34
C ASP A 181 7.34 4.98 10.90
N ALA A 182 8.12 5.97 10.51
CA ALA A 182 9.49 5.82 10.05
C ALA A 182 10.49 5.73 11.22
N ILE A 183 10.01 5.54 12.45
CA ILE A 183 10.88 5.15 13.56
C ILE A 183 11.74 3.96 13.14
N HIS A 184 13.02 4.00 13.50
CA HIS A 184 14.02 2.97 13.17
C HIS A 184 14.36 2.80 11.68
N LEU A 185 13.81 3.62 10.80
CA LEU A 185 14.19 3.60 9.39
C LEU A 185 15.68 3.94 9.25
N GLY A 186 16.45 3.02 8.64
CA GLY A 186 17.91 3.09 8.53
C GLY A 186 18.67 2.23 9.54
N ARG A 187 17.99 1.55 10.49
CA ARG A 187 18.64 0.49 11.30
C ARG A 187 19.04 -0.71 10.44
N GLU A 188 18.17 -1.09 9.52
CA GLU A 188 18.41 -2.11 8.51
C GLU A 188 18.80 -1.48 7.17
N THR A 189 19.35 -2.30 6.26
CA THR A 189 19.62 -1.86 4.88
C THR A 189 18.32 -1.40 4.22
N LEU A 190 18.29 -0.14 3.76
CA LEU A 190 17.08 0.41 3.16
C LEU A 190 16.65 -0.35 1.90
N PRO A 191 15.32 -0.48 1.68
CA PRO A 191 14.64 -0.83 0.45
C PRO A 191 15.45 -0.86 -0.84
N ILE A 192 15.82 0.38 -1.16
CA ILE A 192 16.38 0.82 -2.42
C ILE A 192 17.81 0.35 -2.65
N PHE A 193 18.49 -0.12 -1.60
CA PHE A 193 19.87 -0.60 -1.65
C PHE A 193 19.96 -2.13 -1.76
N VAL A 194 18.85 -2.86 -1.61
CA VAL A 194 18.79 -4.30 -1.86
C VAL A 194 18.35 -4.51 -3.32
N PRO A 195 19.24 -4.98 -4.23
CA PRO A 195 18.96 -4.98 -5.68
C PRO A 195 17.66 -5.68 -6.08
N GLU A 196 17.36 -6.83 -5.48
CA GLU A 196 16.17 -7.62 -5.77
C GLU A 196 14.89 -6.90 -5.33
N VAL A 197 14.90 -6.25 -4.16
CA VAL A 197 13.76 -5.49 -3.65
C VAL A 197 13.57 -4.20 -4.44
N ARG A 198 14.66 -3.50 -4.77
CA ARG A 198 14.61 -2.33 -5.67
C ARG A 198 14.03 -2.70 -7.02
N LYS A 199 14.50 -3.79 -7.63
CA LYS A 199 13.99 -4.27 -8.92
C LYS A 199 12.50 -4.61 -8.82
N PHE A 200 12.11 -5.35 -7.77
CA PHE A 200 10.71 -5.64 -7.49
C PHE A 200 9.85 -4.37 -7.42
N MET A 201 10.30 -3.34 -6.71
CA MET A 201 9.57 -2.06 -6.63
C MET A 201 9.51 -1.34 -7.97
N GLN A 202 10.62 -1.28 -8.72
CA GLN A 202 10.69 -0.62 -10.02
C GLN A 202 9.75 -1.27 -11.04
N ASP A 203 9.71 -2.60 -11.08
CA ASP A 203 8.90 -3.36 -12.04
C ASP A 203 7.39 -3.27 -11.73
N ASN A 204 7.01 -3.08 -10.46
CA ASN A 204 5.61 -3.26 -10.02
C ASN A 204 4.92 -2.01 -9.48
N ALA A 205 5.65 -1.03 -8.93
CA ALA A 205 5.03 0.12 -8.25
C ALA A 205 4.17 0.97 -9.20
N GLY A 206 4.65 1.21 -10.42
CA GLY A 206 3.91 1.97 -11.44
C GLY A 206 2.58 1.30 -11.79
N GLN A 207 2.60 -0.02 -12.01
CA GLN A 207 1.40 -0.81 -12.28
C GLN A 207 0.40 -0.77 -11.12
N ILE A 208 0.86 -0.97 -9.87
CA ILE A 208 -0.01 -0.92 -8.68
C ILE A 208 -0.65 0.47 -8.54
N MET A 209 0.13 1.55 -8.70
CA MET A 209 -0.40 2.91 -8.59
C MET A 209 -1.41 3.24 -9.69
N ALA A 210 -1.20 2.73 -10.92
CA ALA A 210 -2.11 2.96 -12.04
C ALA A 210 -3.44 2.21 -11.87
N HIS A 211 -3.39 0.95 -11.42
CA HIS A 211 -4.57 0.07 -11.33
C HIS A 211 -5.38 0.24 -10.04
N TYR A 212 -4.73 0.67 -8.97
CA TYR A 212 -5.38 1.11 -7.74
C TYR A 212 -5.34 2.63 -7.68
N CYS A 213 -5.87 3.33 -8.68
CA CYS A 213 -5.81 4.80 -8.68
C CYS A 213 -6.73 5.43 -7.62
N ASP A 214 -6.35 6.61 -7.14
CA ASP A 214 -7.16 7.47 -6.27
C ASP A 214 -7.80 6.75 -5.07
N HIS A 215 -7.04 5.87 -4.43
CA HIS A 215 -7.46 5.20 -3.20
C HIS A 215 -6.98 5.92 -1.94
N ASP A 216 -5.87 6.67 -1.99
CA ASP A 216 -5.32 7.38 -0.83
C ASP A 216 -5.78 8.84 -0.74
N ILE A 217 -6.26 9.23 0.44
CA ILE A 217 -6.54 10.63 0.79
C ILE A 217 -5.35 11.29 1.50
N LEU A 218 -4.52 10.51 2.19
CA LEU A 218 -3.38 11.01 2.94
C LEU A 218 -2.32 9.92 3.09
N ILE A 219 -1.07 10.29 2.86
CA ILE A 219 0.12 9.51 3.21
C ILE A 219 0.89 10.33 4.24
N LEU A 220 0.74 9.95 5.51
CA LEU A 220 1.36 10.63 6.65
C LEU A 220 2.57 9.81 7.12
N MET A 221 3.77 10.28 6.81
CA MET A 221 5.01 9.72 7.34
C MET A 221 5.48 10.52 8.55
N VAL A 222 5.68 9.83 9.67
CA VAL A 222 6.04 10.42 10.96
C VAL A 222 7.37 9.84 11.43
N ASN A 223 8.10 10.56 12.27
CA ASN A 223 9.42 10.17 12.77
C ASN A 223 10.43 9.92 11.63
N ALA A 224 10.31 10.67 10.53
CA ALA A 224 11.13 10.50 9.34
C ALA A 224 12.55 11.04 9.56
N PRO A 225 13.60 10.21 9.33
CA PRO A 225 14.98 10.68 9.35
C PRO A 225 15.22 11.82 8.36
N PHE A 226 16.18 12.69 8.65
CA PHE A 226 16.49 13.86 7.81
C PHE A 226 16.71 13.49 6.33
N ILE A 227 17.51 12.46 6.06
CA ILE A 227 17.80 12.02 4.69
C ILE A 227 16.54 11.60 3.91
N VAL A 228 15.58 10.95 4.59
CA VAL A 228 14.32 10.52 3.99
C VAL A 228 13.46 11.73 3.61
N ARG A 229 13.45 12.77 4.45
CA ARG A 229 12.75 14.02 4.15
C ARG A 229 13.33 14.72 2.93
N LEU A 230 14.65 14.73 2.76
CA LEU A 230 15.30 15.27 1.57
C LEU A 230 14.92 14.50 0.31
N VAL A 231 14.98 13.16 0.36
CA VAL A 231 14.62 12.29 -0.79
C VAL A 231 13.16 12.49 -1.19
N ILE A 232 12.23 12.53 -0.23
CA ILE A 232 10.81 12.76 -0.53
C ILE A 232 10.59 14.19 -1.06
N GLY A 233 11.27 15.18 -0.49
CA GLY A 233 11.23 16.56 -0.98
C GLY A 233 11.65 16.64 -2.46
N PHE A 234 12.75 15.99 -2.83
CA PHE A 234 13.18 15.91 -4.22
C PHE A 234 12.19 15.13 -5.10
N ALA A 235 11.75 13.94 -4.67
CA ALA A 235 10.80 13.11 -5.41
C ALA A 235 9.47 13.84 -5.69
N SER A 236 9.04 14.71 -4.78
CA SER A 236 7.81 15.50 -4.92
C SER A 236 7.82 16.48 -6.10
N THR A 237 8.99 16.83 -6.65
CA THR A 237 9.13 17.69 -7.84
C THR A 237 8.66 17.02 -9.13
N PHE A 238 8.65 15.68 -9.16
CA PHE A 238 8.15 14.86 -10.27
C PHE A 238 6.69 14.43 -10.07
N MET A 239 6.07 14.79 -8.96
CA MET A 239 4.69 14.44 -8.62
C MET A 239 3.74 15.57 -8.99
N SER A 240 2.49 15.20 -9.28
CA SER A 240 1.43 16.21 -9.44
C SER A 240 1.18 16.95 -8.13
N LYS A 241 0.72 18.22 -8.21
CA LYS A 241 0.33 19.00 -7.02
C LYS A 241 -0.65 18.24 -6.11
N ARG A 242 -1.56 17.47 -6.70
CA ARG A 242 -2.52 16.62 -5.96
C ARG A 242 -1.80 15.56 -5.13
N GLN A 243 -0.85 14.84 -5.72
CA GLN A 243 -0.06 13.82 -5.01
C GLN A 243 0.80 14.45 -3.91
N THR A 244 1.51 15.54 -4.20
CA THR A 244 2.34 16.24 -3.21
C THR A 244 1.52 16.76 -2.04
N ASN A 245 0.30 17.25 -2.29
CA ASN A 245 -0.60 17.69 -1.22
C ASN A 245 -1.04 16.57 -0.27
N ARG A 246 -1.08 15.32 -0.75
CA ARG A 246 -1.44 14.12 0.03
C ARG A 246 -0.29 13.56 0.83
N ILE A 247 0.95 13.90 0.51
CA ILE A 247 2.12 13.39 1.23
C ILE A 247 2.52 14.41 2.30
N LYS A 248 2.49 13.99 3.56
CA LYS A 248 2.93 14.79 4.70
C LYS A 248 4.05 14.03 5.41
N VAL A 249 5.18 14.69 5.62
CA VAL A 249 6.36 14.07 6.23
C VAL A 249 6.83 14.92 7.41
N PHE A 250 6.86 14.32 8.59
CA PHE A 250 7.29 14.98 9.82
C PHE A 250 8.49 14.26 10.42
N SER A 251 9.44 15.05 10.94
CA SER A 251 10.59 14.51 11.68
C SER A 251 10.21 13.96 13.06
N SER A 252 9.09 14.43 13.63
CA SER A 252 8.65 14.03 14.98
C SER A 252 7.13 14.01 15.08
N ALA A 253 6.62 12.95 15.68
CA ALA A 253 5.22 12.84 16.07
C ALA A 253 4.79 13.97 17.03
N GLY A 254 5.69 14.51 17.85
CA GLY A 254 5.39 15.55 18.84
C GLY A 254 5.22 16.96 18.27
N SER A 255 5.52 17.18 16.98
CA SER A 255 5.35 18.49 16.36
C SER A 255 3.88 18.92 16.34
N ALA A 256 3.61 20.22 16.58
CA ALA A 256 2.23 20.73 16.70
C ALA A 256 1.37 20.47 15.46
N GLU A 257 1.97 20.58 14.26
CA GLU A 257 1.29 20.29 13.00
C GLU A 257 0.98 18.80 12.85
N CYS A 258 1.95 17.91 13.10
CA CYS A 258 1.72 16.45 13.08
C CYS A 258 0.63 16.05 14.08
N GLN A 259 0.67 16.58 15.30
CA GLN A 259 -0.34 16.34 16.33
C GLN A 259 -1.74 16.79 15.91
N LYS A 260 -1.86 17.89 15.17
CA LYS A 260 -3.15 18.33 14.62
C LYS A 260 -3.73 17.28 13.67
N ILE A 261 -2.89 16.71 12.80
CA ILE A 261 -3.31 15.66 11.84
C ILE A 261 -3.62 14.36 12.56
N LEU A 262 -2.74 13.90 13.46
CA LEU A 262 -2.94 12.66 14.23
C LEU A 262 -4.26 12.69 15.04
N LYS A 263 -4.59 13.83 15.67
CA LYS A 263 -5.87 14.02 16.37
C LYS A 263 -7.08 13.99 15.43
N ALA A 264 -6.92 14.42 14.17
CA ALA A 264 -7.96 14.31 13.15
C ALA A 264 -8.13 12.87 12.64
N LEU A 265 -7.09 12.05 12.70
CA LEU A 265 -7.17 10.63 12.33
C LEU A 265 -7.94 9.81 13.37
N GLY A 266 -7.83 10.12 14.66
CA GLY A 266 -8.57 9.40 15.69
C GLY A 266 -8.12 9.72 17.13
N PRO A 267 -8.75 9.07 18.13
CA PRO A 267 -8.38 9.26 19.53
C PRO A 267 -6.98 8.70 19.82
N PRO A 268 -6.28 9.21 20.87
CA PRO A 268 -4.96 8.69 21.27
C PRO A 268 -4.95 7.18 21.55
N SER A 269 -6.06 6.61 22.03
CA SER A 269 -6.20 5.17 22.28
C SER A 269 -6.13 4.28 21.04
N MET A 270 -6.23 4.86 19.84
CA MET A 270 -6.06 4.14 18.58
C MET A 270 -4.59 4.08 18.13
N LEU A 271 -3.79 5.09 18.48
CA LEU A 271 -2.42 5.30 17.97
C LEU A 271 -1.37 4.60 18.87
N PRO A 272 -0.25 4.11 18.31
CA PRO A 272 0.87 3.62 19.12
C PRO A 272 1.53 4.74 19.94
N GLU A 273 2.26 4.35 20.98
CA GLU A 273 3.05 5.27 21.82
C GLU A 273 4.09 6.06 21.02
N SER A 274 4.69 5.45 19.99
CA SER A 274 5.64 6.12 19.07
C SER A 274 5.02 7.31 18.32
N LEU A 275 3.68 7.35 18.22
CA LEU A 275 2.90 8.43 17.63
C LEU A 275 2.15 9.26 18.69
N GLN A 276 2.63 9.24 19.94
CA GLN A 276 2.04 9.92 21.10
C GLN A 276 0.62 9.41 21.46
N GLY A 277 0.30 8.18 21.08
CA GLY A 277 -0.93 7.49 21.48
C GLY A 277 -0.76 6.67 22.75
N THR A 278 -1.79 5.86 23.05
CA THR A 278 -1.82 4.97 24.22
C THR A 278 -2.11 3.51 23.85
N ARG A 279 -2.21 3.19 22.56
CA ARG A 279 -2.33 1.80 22.10
C ARG A 279 -0.99 1.12 22.22
N LYS A 280 -0.94 0.04 22.99
CA LYS A 280 0.27 -0.77 23.09
C LYS A 280 0.59 -1.48 21.78
N ALA A 281 1.87 -1.70 21.51
CA ALA A 281 2.35 -2.30 20.27
C ALA A 281 1.75 -3.68 20.01
N GLU A 282 1.66 -4.52 21.06
CA GLU A 282 1.10 -5.88 21.01
C GLU A 282 -0.39 -5.93 20.65
N ASN A 283 -1.09 -4.79 20.77
CA ASN A 283 -2.50 -4.68 20.40
C ASN A 283 -2.70 -4.18 18.96
N ILE A 284 -1.62 -4.02 18.19
CA ILE A 284 -1.67 -3.61 16.78
C ILE A 284 -1.46 -4.87 15.93
N PRO A 285 -2.46 -5.28 15.13
CA PRO A 285 -2.36 -6.51 14.35
C PRO A 285 -1.16 -6.49 13.40
N LEU A 286 -0.42 -7.61 13.36
CA LEU A 286 0.75 -7.82 12.49
C LEU A 286 1.94 -6.86 12.72
N PHE A 287 1.91 -6.08 13.81
CA PHE A 287 2.96 -5.16 14.19
C PHE A 287 3.87 -5.73 15.28
N TRP A 288 3.29 -6.29 16.36
CA TRP A 288 4.05 -6.88 17.46
C TRP A 288 3.35 -8.13 18.03
N PRO A 289 4.10 -9.18 18.44
CA PRO A 289 5.54 -9.36 18.27
C PRO A 289 5.95 -9.41 16.79
N LEU A 290 7.19 -9.01 16.51
CA LEU A 290 7.70 -9.02 15.14
C LEU A 290 7.94 -10.48 14.70
N PRO A 291 7.40 -10.91 13.55
CA PRO A 291 7.59 -12.27 13.05
C PRO A 291 9.06 -12.69 12.90
N GLN A 292 9.94 -11.75 12.59
CA GLN A 292 11.38 -11.99 12.44
C GLN A 292 12.13 -12.26 13.75
N ASP A 293 11.49 -12.05 14.91
CA ASP A 293 12.09 -12.27 16.22
C ASP A 293 11.63 -13.60 16.83
N ASP A 294 10.70 -14.31 16.16
CA ASP A 294 10.23 -15.64 16.52
C ASP A 294 10.92 -16.71 15.65
N GLU A 295 11.90 -17.41 16.24
CA GLU A 295 12.66 -18.45 15.55
C GLU A 295 11.77 -19.63 15.11
N SER A 296 10.74 -19.97 15.89
CA SER A 296 9.82 -21.06 15.56
C SER A 296 9.02 -20.74 14.30
N ARG A 297 8.56 -19.49 14.18
CA ARG A 297 7.84 -18.99 13.00
C ARG A 297 8.73 -18.92 11.76
N ILE A 298 9.99 -18.50 11.91
CA ILE A 298 10.95 -18.53 10.79
C ILE A 298 11.15 -19.96 10.32
N LYS A 299 11.34 -20.93 11.24
CA LYS A 299 11.50 -22.35 10.92
C LYS A 299 10.28 -22.91 10.19
N GLU A 300 9.07 -22.64 10.68
CA GLU A 300 7.82 -23.06 10.05
C GLU A 300 7.71 -22.51 8.62
N TRP A 301 7.95 -21.21 8.46
CA TRP A 301 7.88 -20.56 7.15
C TRP A 301 8.92 -21.10 6.17
N MET A 302 10.16 -21.32 6.61
CA MET A 302 11.24 -21.90 5.79
C MET A 302 10.98 -23.38 5.43
N ALA A 303 10.21 -24.11 6.23
CA ALA A 303 9.87 -25.51 5.98
C ALA A 303 8.78 -25.71 4.92
N ARG A 304 8.12 -24.63 4.47
CA ARG A 304 7.00 -24.70 3.53
C ARG A 304 7.38 -25.34 2.20
N ARG A 305 6.41 -26.10 1.67
CA ARG A 305 6.49 -26.77 0.36
C ARG A 305 5.54 -26.17 -0.67
N THR A 306 4.59 -25.35 -0.23
CA THR A 306 3.58 -24.70 -1.07
C THR A 306 3.55 -23.20 -0.77
N ALA A 307 3.34 -22.38 -1.79
CA ALA A 307 3.13 -20.95 -1.63
C ALA A 307 1.77 -20.70 -0.98
N GLY A 308 1.68 -19.74 -0.05
CA GLY A 308 0.40 -19.34 0.54
C GLY A 308 -0.49 -18.55 -0.42
N VAL A 309 0.10 -17.98 -1.48
CA VAL A 309 -0.63 -17.26 -2.53
C VAL A 309 0.09 -17.39 -3.87
N THR A 310 -0.68 -17.60 -4.92
CA THR A 310 -0.24 -17.69 -6.31
C THR A 310 -1.26 -17.02 -7.23
N ARG A 311 -0.96 -16.88 -8.52
CA ARG A 311 -1.92 -16.39 -9.53
C ARG A 311 -3.15 -17.29 -9.69
N GLU A 312 -3.07 -18.55 -9.28
CA GLU A 312 -4.21 -19.46 -9.31
C GLU A 312 -5.13 -19.31 -8.09
N GLY A 313 -4.67 -18.58 -7.06
CA GLY A 313 -5.46 -18.23 -5.89
C GLY A 313 -4.66 -18.23 -4.59
N ALA A 314 -5.35 -17.93 -3.51
CA ALA A 314 -4.84 -18.00 -2.16
C ALA A 314 -5.12 -19.36 -1.53
N THR A 315 -4.19 -19.86 -0.71
CA THR A 315 -4.49 -21.00 0.15
C THR A 315 -5.52 -20.58 1.18
N LYS A 316 -6.36 -21.52 1.61
CA LYS A 316 -7.25 -21.26 2.75
C LYS A 316 -6.41 -20.89 3.98
N PRO A 317 -6.95 -20.05 4.89
CA PRO A 317 -6.32 -19.86 6.19
C PRO A 317 -6.06 -21.23 6.83
N PRO A 318 -4.92 -21.44 7.51
CA PRO A 318 -4.76 -22.61 8.35
C PRO A 318 -5.95 -22.65 9.33
N GLN A 319 -6.65 -23.78 9.42
CA GLN A 319 -7.69 -23.90 10.44
C GLN A 319 -7.01 -23.82 11.82
N ALA A 320 -7.53 -23.01 12.73
CA ALA A 320 -6.92 -22.76 14.04
C ALA A 320 -6.55 -24.04 14.82
N ALA A 321 -7.28 -25.14 14.57
CA ALA A 321 -7.05 -26.44 15.20
C ALA A 321 -5.77 -27.18 14.72
N GLU A 322 -5.10 -26.74 13.65
CA GLU A 322 -3.89 -27.40 13.12
C GLU A 322 -2.58 -26.73 13.55
N ARG A 323 -2.62 -25.59 14.26
CA ARG A 323 -1.42 -25.06 14.92
C ARG A 323 -1.13 -25.97 16.11
N THR A 324 -0.30 -26.98 15.87
CA THR A 324 0.25 -27.81 16.94
C THR A 324 0.94 -26.85 17.90
N GLU A 325 0.42 -26.74 19.12
CA GLU A 325 1.08 -25.99 20.19
C GLU A 325 2.45 -26.64 20.40
N VAL A 326 3.47 -26.08 19.76
CA VAL A 326 4.85 -26.39 20.08
C VAL A 326 5.05 -25.71 21.43
N GLU A 327 5.06 -26.52 22.49
CA GLU A 327 5.28 -26.09 23.87
C GLU A 327 6.50 -25.14 23.90
N GLN A 328 6.22 -23.84 24.04
CA GLN A 328 7.27 -22.82 24.05
C GLN A 328 7.99 -22.90 25.41
N GLU A 329 9.18 -23.48 25.42
CA GLU A 329 10.12 -23.31 26.52
C GLU A 329 10.36 -21.80 26.70
N GLN A 330 10.02 -21.28 27.89
CA GLN A 330 10.24 -19.88 28.24
C GLN A 330 11.75 -19.58 28.22
N ILE A 331 12.23 -19.00 27.14
CA ILE A 331 13.59 -18.46 27.05
C ILE A 331 13.54 -17.01 27.58
N GLU A 332 14.08 -16.78 28.78
CA GLU A 332 14.33 -15.43 29.28
C GLU A 332 15.40 -14.76 28.40
N LEU A 333 14.97 -13.84 27.53
CA LEU A 333 15.89 -13.03 26.73
C LEU A 333 16.47 -11.87 27.58
N PRO A 334 17.78 -11.65 27.58
CA PRO A 334 18.39 -10.54 28.30
C PRO A 334 17.99 -9.20 27.67
N ALA A 335 17.47 -8.29 28.51
CA ALA A 335 17.15 -6.92 28.11
C ALA A 335 18.42 -6.21 27.65
N THR A 336 18.54 -5.94 26.34
CA THR A 336 19.63 -5.13 25.80
C THR A 336 19.19 -3.66 25.84
N PRO A 337 19.92 -2.74 26.51
CA PRO A 337 19.55 -1.34 26.52
C PRO A 337 19.72 -0.74 25.13
N ILE A 338 18.64 -0.20 24.58
CA ILE A 338 18.64 0.57 23.34
C ILE A 338 19.19 1.96 23.66
N THR A 339 20.42 2.24 23.26
CA THR A 339 20.96 3.61 23.27
C THR A 339 20.36 4.38 22.10
N ASN A 340 19.65 5.48 22.41
CA ASN A 340 19.29 6.47 21.41
C ASN A 340 20.57 7.16 20.93
N LEU A 341 20.92 6.96 19.66
CA LEU A 341 21.92 7.76 18.98
C LEU A 341 21.34 9.16 18.78
N GLU A 342 21.72 10.10 19.65
CA GLU A 342 21.46 11.52 19.45
C GLU A 342 22.33 12.07 18.30
N ASP A 343 21.71 12.97 17.53
CA ASP A 343 22.21 13.71 16.38
C ASP A 343 23.62 14.28 16.55
N THR A 344 24.65 13.60 16.06
CA THR A 344 25.91 14.22 15.56
C THR A 344 26.65 13.31 14.56
N ALA A 345 25.93 12.52 13.76
CA ALA A 345 26.60 11.77 12.69
C ALA A 345 26.94 12.73 11.53
N GLU A 346 28.22 13.06 11.40
CA GLU A 346 28.76 13.53 10.13
C GLU A 346 28.31 12.54 9.04
N VAL A 347 27.59 13.04 8.04
CA VAL A 347 27.10 12.22 6.93
C VAL A 347 28.32 11.58 6.28
N PRO A 348 28.41 10.23 6.22
CA PRO A 348 29.51 9.58 5.54
C PRO A 348 29.62 10.15 4.13
N GLU A 349 30.80 10.58 3.72
CA GLU A 349 31.03 11.18 2.39
C GLU A 349 30.57 10.23 1.25
N THR A 350 30.48 8.92 1.52
CA THR A 350 29.91 7.90 0.65
C THR A 350 28.40 8.03 0.42
N LEU A 351 27.64 8.56 1.39
CA LEU A 351 26.20 8.84 1.28
C LEU A 351 25.94 10.14 0.51
N LEU A 352 26.82 11.14 0.65
CA LEU A 352 26.83 12.34 -0.20
C LEU A 352 27.22 12.00 -1.64
N LYS A 353 28.17 11.08 -1.86
CA LYS A 353 28.51 10.53 -3.18
C LYS A 353 27.40 9.64 -3.76
N ALA A 354 26.54 9.05 -2.95
CA ALA A 354 25.34 8.36 -3.43
C ALA A 354 24.23 9.35 -3.86
N THR A 355 24.19 10.56 -3.30
CA THR A 355 23.40 11.68 -3.87
C THR A 355 24.06 12.33 -5.09
N GLU A 356 25.39 12.20 -5.25
CA GLU A 356 26.11 12.31 -6.53
C GLU A 356 26.11 10.97 -7.29
N LEU A 357 25.03 10.19 -7.20
CA LEU A 357 24.62 9.46 -8.39
C LEU A 357 24.59 10.53 -9.48
N LYS A 358 25.61 10.54 -10.36
CA LYS A 358 25.46 11.03 -11.74
C LYS A 358 24.04 10.67 -12.06
N ALA A 359 23.23 11.67 -12.44
CA ALA A 359 21.96 11.41 -13.07
C ALA A 359 22.23 10.19 -13.94
N VAL A 360 21.75 9.03 -13.49
CA VAL A 360 21.64 7.90 -14.37
C VAL A 360 20.86 8.60 -15.46
N GLU A 361 21.45 8.71 -16.65
CA GLU A 361 20.62 8.76 -17.83
C GLU A 361 19.72 7.54 -17.64
N ILE A 362 18.62 7.77 -16.94
CA ILE A 362 17.34 7.22 -17.26
C ILE A 362 17.30 7.65 -18.71
N GLU A 363 17.77 6.76 -19.60
CA GLU A 363 17.28 6.75 -20.96
C GLU A 363 15.82 7.09 -20.77
N GLU A 364 15.41 8.25 -21.30
CA GLU A 364 14.01 8.62 -21.31
C GLU A 364 13.29 7.31 -21.63
N PRO A 365 12.38 6.84 -20.74
CA PRO A 365 11.67 5.60 -21.03
C PRO A 365 11.25 5.74 -22.47
N PRO A 366 11.63 4.79 -23.36
CA PRO A 366 11.48 4.97 -24.79
C PRO A 366 10.10 5.54 -24.99
N PRO A 367 9.96 6.68 -25.72
CA PRO A 367 8.68 7.35 -25.84
C PRO A 367 7.68 6.25 -26.09
N LEU A 368 6.66 6.17 -25.21
CA LEU A 368 5.58 5.19 -25.33
C LEU A 368 5.35 5.04 -26.82
N PRO A 369 5.56 3.83 -27.40
CA PRO A 369 5.79 3.68 -28.83
C PRO A 369 4.83 4.60 -29.52
N GLU A 370 5.36 5.58 -30.26
CA GLU A 370 4.56 6.38 -31.16
C GLU A 370 3.74 5.35 -31.92
N SER A 371 2.46 5.25 -31.57
CA SER A 371 1.56 4.36 -32.26
C SER A 371 1.37 5.06 -33.58
N SER A 372 2.24 4.66 -34.51
CA SER A 372 2.04 4.59 -35.94
C SER A 372 0.65 5.11 -36.31
N GLY A 373 0.67 6.30 -36.88
CA GLY A 373 -0.51 7.08 -37.16
C GLY A 373 -1.59 6.28 -37.87
N TRP A 374 -2.79 6.37 -37.31
CA TRP A 374 -4.02 6.31 -38.07
C TRP A 374 -4.92 7.41 -37.55
N PHE A 375 -4.87 8.57 -38.23
CA PHE A 375 -6.00 9.40 -38.64
C PHE A 375 -5.47 10.74 -39.18
N THR A 376 -5.16 10.77 -40.47
CA THR A 376 -5.34 11.95 -41.31
C THR A 376 -6.59 11.75 -42.18
N CYS A 377 -7.30 12.85 -42.46
CA CYS A 377 -8.61 13.02 -43.10
C CYS A 377 -9.78 13.03 -42.07
N CYS A 378 -10.54 14.12 -41.89
CA CYS A 378 -10.93 15.17 -42.83
C CYS A 378 -10.86 16.58 -42.24
N ALA A 379 -10.57 17.49 -43.16
CA ALA A 379 -10.32 18.92 -43.02
C ALA A 379 -11.54 19.74 -42.57
N ALA A 380 -11.23 20.92 -42.05
CA ALA A 380 -11.99 22.13 -42.37
C ALA A 380 -11.09 23.02 -43.25
N PRO A 381 -11.70 23.86 -44.08
CA PRO A 381 -12.42 23.54 -45.32
C PRO A 381 -11.54 22.94 -46.44
#